data_AF-A0A4U1A7Y2-F1
#
_entry.id   AF-A0A4U1A7Y2-F1
#
_cell.length_a   1.000
_cell.length_b   1.000
_cell.length_c   1.000
_cell.angle_alpha   90.00
_cell.angle_beta   90.00
_cell.angle_gamma   90.00
#
_symmetry.space_group_name_H-M   'P 1'
#
loop_
_entity.id
_entity.type
_entity.pdbx_description
1 polymer ?
#
loop_
_entity_poly.entity_id
_entity_poly.type
_entity_poly.pdbx_seq_one_letter_code
_entity_poly.pdbx_strand_id
1 'polypeptide(L)' 'MNGFPQGSGHMMGYGGGMYMWLFWIFIVGVIAYFVLDRIKHNQNAQDSSGESPTEILKKRYARGEITKEEFDRIKKELEN' A
#
# COMPACT_ATOMS: atom_id res chain seq x y z
N MET A 1 -4.95 -37.65 -55.40
CA MET A 1 -5.54 -38.24 -54.18
C MET A 1 -4.56 -38.01 -53.05
N ASN A 2 -4.70 -36.89 -52.33
CA ASN A 2 -5.15 -36.80 -50.93
C ASN A 2 -3.95 -37.02 -49.98
N GLY A 3 -3.49 -36.13 -49.10
CA GLY A 3 -3.92 -34.82 -48.61
C GLY A 3 -3.02 -34.51 -47.41
N PHE A 4 -2.58 -33.26 -47.24
CA PHE A 4 -1.83 -32.85 -46.06
C PHE A 4 -2.76 -32.82 -44.83
N PRO A 5 -2.35 -33.30 -43.64
CA PRO A 5 -2.92 -32.81 -42.40
C PRO A 5 -2.06 -31.64 -41.90
N GLN A 6 -2.54 -30.42 -42.14
CA GLN A 6 -2.16 -29.26 -41.33
C GLN A 6 -2.73 -29.42 -39.91
N GLY A 7 -1.91 -29.00 -38.96
CA GLY A 7 -2.19 -28.50 -37.60
C GLY A 7 -3.50 -28.83 -36.89
N SER A 8 -3.37 -29.32 -35.65
CA SER A 8 -4.34 -29.01 -34.58
C SER A 8 -3.82 -29.54 -33.24
N GLY A 9 -3.31 -28.65 -32.39
CA GLY A 9 -2.85 -29.00 -31.05
C GLY A 9 -2.68 -27.82 -30.09
N HIS A 10 -3.29 -26.67 -30.37
CA HIS A 10 -3.36 -25.52 -29.45
C HIS A 10 -4.80 -25.31 -28.96
N MET A 11 -5.43 -26.38 -28.47
CA MET A 11 -6.74 -26.32 -27.81
C MET A 11 -6.68 -27.06 -26.48
N MET A 12 -5.83 -26.60 -25.57
CA MET A 12 -5.96 -26.91 -24.14
C MET A 12 -5.58 -25.67 -23.33
N GLY A 13 -6.57 -25.07 -22.68
CA GLY A 13 -6.31 -24.31 -21.46
C GLY A 13 -6.51 -22.80 -21.49
N TYR A 14 -7.49 -22.26 -22.24
CA TYR A 14 -7.95 -20.87 -22.00
C TYR A 14 -8.48 -20.65 -20.57
N GLY A 15 -8.76 -21.71 -19.81
CA GLY A 15 -9.06 -21.63 -18.38
C GLY A 15 -7.82 -21.45 -17.49
N GLY A 16 -6.72 -22.15 -17.78
CA GLY A 16 -5.55 -22.21 -16.87
C GLY A 16 -4.85 -20.86 -16.67
N GLY A 17 -4.72 -20.07 -17.74
CA GLY A 17 -4.10 -18.75 -17.66
C GLY A 17 -4.92 -17.72 -16.88
N MET A 18 -6.25 -17.78 -17.00
CA MET A 18 -7.16 -16.86 -16.30
C MET A 18 -7.16 -17.11 -14.79
N TYR A 19 -7.24 -18.38 -14.37
CA TYR A 19 -7.19 -18.73 -12.95
C TYR A 19 -5.85 -18.37 -12.30
N MET A 20 -4.74 -18.49 -13.04
CA MET A 20 -3.42 -18.07 -12.55
C MET A 20 -3.39 -16.57 -12.25
N TRP A 21 -3.94 -15.74 -13.14
CA TRP A 21 -4.02 -14.29 -12.93
C TRP A 21 -4.95 -13.90 -11.78
N LEU A 22 -6.12 -14.54 -11.68
CA LEU A 22 -7.07 -14.31 -10.59
C LEU A 22 -6.46 -14.64 -9.22
N PHE A 23 -5.67 -15.73 -9.13
CA PHE A 23 -4.96 -16.10 -7.91
C PHE A 23 -3.95 -15.03 -7.46
N TRP A 24 -3.17 -14.48 -8.39
CA TRP A 24 -2.23 -13.39 -8.10
C TRP A 24 -2.93 -12.11 -7.64
N ILE A 25 -4.02 -11.72 -8.32
CA ILE A 25 -4.81 -10.54 -7.92
C ILE A 25 -5.40 -10.74 -6.52
N PHE A 26 -5.90 -11.94 -6.22
CA PHE A 26 -6.44 -12.26 -4.90
C PHE A 26 -5.36 -12.16 -3.81
N ILE A 27 -4.18 -12.74 -4.02
CA ILE A 27 -3.05 -12.63 -3.08
C ILE A 27 -2.67 -11.18 -2.83
N VAL A 28 -2.48 -10.39 -3.90
CA VAL A 28 -2.12 -8.98 -3.79
C VAL A 28 -3.21 -8.20 -3.05
N GLY A 29 -4.48 -8.49 -3.32
CA GLY A 29 -5.63 -7.91 -2.62
C GLY A 29 -5.63 -8.20 -1.12
N VAL A 30 -5.35 -9.45 -0.73
CA VAL A 30 -5.25 -9.85 0.69
C VAL A 30 -4.08 -9.16 1.39
N ILE A 31 -2.91 -9.09 0.73
CA ILE A 31 -1.74 -8.38 1.27
C ILE A 31 -2.05 -6.89 1.43
N ALA A 32 -2.63 -6.25 0.41
CA ALA A 32 -3.01 -4.84 0.46
C ALA A 32 -4.05 -4.58 1.56
N TYR A 33 -5.05 -5.45 1.72
CA TYR A 33 -6.03 -5.37 2.80
C TYR A 33 -5.35 -5.44 4.17
N PHE A 34 -4.44 -6.40 4.39
CA PHE A 34 -3.70 -6.53 5.63
C PHE A 34 -2.81 -5.31 5.91
N VAL A 35 -2.15 -4.76 4.90
CA VAL A 35 -1.31 -3.56 5.04
C VAL A 35 -2.16 -2.34 5.38
N LEU A 36 -3.30 -2.15 4.71
CA LEU A 36 -4.21 -1.04 4.98
C LEU A 36 -4.90 -1.16 6.35
N ASP A 37 -5.28 -2.38 6.75
CA ASP A 37 -5.82 -2.66 8.08
C ASP A 37 -4.78 -2.35 9.14
N ARG A 38 -3.53 -2.80 8.97
CA ARG A 38 -2.42 -2.46 9.87
C ARG A 38 -2.15 -0.96 9.91
N ILE A 39 -2.20 -0.23 8.80
CA ILE A 39 -2.00 1.22 8.79
C ILE A 39 -3.16 1.93 9.50
N LYS A 40 -4.41 1.53 9.27
CA LYS A 40 -5.57 2.10 9.97
C LYS A 40 -5.58 1.76 11.46
N HIS A 41 -5.19 0.55 11.82
CA HIS A 41 -5.10 0.13 13.22
C HIS A 41 -3.89 0.77 13.92
N ASN A 42 -2.80 1.03 13.20
CA ASN A 42 -1.65 1.76 13.73
C ASN A 42 -1.92 3.27 13.81
N GLN A 43 -2.79 3.83 12.96
CA GLN A 43 -3.32 5.18 13.15
C GLN A 43 -4.20 5.27 14.41
N ASN A 44 -5.01 4.24 14.70
CA ASN A 44 -5.87 4.23 15.90
C ASN A 44 -5.13 3.81 17.19
N ALA A 45 -4.03 3.06 17.09
CA ALA A 45 -3.17 2.69 18.23
C ALA A 45 -2.10 3.75 18.55
N GLN A 46 -1.77 4.62 17.58
CA GLN A 46 -0.89 5.78 17.79
C GLN A 46 -1.64 6.97 18.42
N ASP A 47 -2.98 6.92 18.45
CA ASP A 47 -3.81 7.89 19.20
C ASP A 47 -3.89 7.61 20.70
N SER A 48 -3.41 6.45 21.19
CA SER A 48 -3.63 6.03 22.59
C SER A 48 -2.39 5.92 23.48
N SER A 49 -1.18 6.25 23.00
CA SER A 49 0.02 6.23 23.87
C SER A 49 1.12 7.26 23.57
N GLY A 50 0.83 8.29 22.77
CA GLY A 50 1.72 9.44 22.62
C GLY A 50 2.03 9.75 21.17
N GLU A 51 1.12 10.45 20.48
CA GLU A 51 1.56 11.34 19.40
C GLU A 51 2.57 12.30 20.03
N SER A 52 3.86 12.00 19.84
CA SER A 52 4.93 12.89 20.24
C SER A 52 4.59 14.26 19.68
N PRO A 53 4.68 15.35 20.45
CA PRO A 53 4.39 16.70 19.97
C PRO A 53 5.09 17.03 18.62
N THR A 54 6.20 16.34 18.33
CA THR A 54 6.93 16.37 17.06
C THR A 54 6.14 15.85 15.85
N GLU A 55 5.27 14.87 16.01
CA GLU A 55 4.45 14.31 14.91
C GLU A 55 3.28 15.22 14.55
N ILE A 56 2.63 15.82 15.54
CA ILE A 56 1.63 16.87 15.33
C ILE A 56 2.26 18.04 14.59
N LEU A 57 3.48 18.44 15.00
CA LEU A 57 4.24 19.51 14.35
C LEU A 57 4.55 19.18 12.88
N LYS A 58 5.00 17.96 12.60
CA LYS A 58 5.29 17.47 11.25
C LYS A 58 4.06 17.47 10.34
N LYS A 59 2.89 17.11 10.90
CA LYS A 59 1.61 17.12 10.19
C LYS A 59 1.19 18.54 9.80
N ARG A 60 1.37 19.53 10.67
CA ARG A 60 1.08 20.96 10.38
C ARG A 60 2.06 21.56 9.37
N TYR A 61 3.34 21.20 9.45
CA TYR A 61 4.33 21.61 8.45
C TYR A 61 3.99 21.04 7.06
N ALA A 62 3.59 19.77 6.98
CA ALA A 62 3.17 19.15 5.72
C ALA A 62 1.89 19.77 5.14
N ARG A 63 1.02 20.33 5.99
CA ARG A 63 -0.16 21.10 5.58
C ARG A 63 0.18 22.54 5.14
N GLY A 64 1.40 23.00 5.38
CA GLY A 64 1.81 24.38 5.13
C GLY A 64 1.24 25.40 6.12
N GLU A 65 0.72 24.95 7.27
CA GLU A 65 0.13 25.80 8.31
C GLU A 65 1.20 26.49 9.18
N ILE A 66 2.43 25.98 9.17
CA ILE A 66 3.57 26.53 9.91
C ILE A 66 4.78 26.66 8.98
N THR A 67 5.60 27.69 9.19
CA THR A 67 6.84 27.85 8.41
C THR A 67 7.93 26.93 8.92
N LYS A 68 8.99 26.75 8.12
CA LYS A 68 10.17 25.97 8.53
C LYS A 68 10.82 26.53 9.79
N GLU A 69 10.79 27.86 9.98
CA GLU A 69 11.37 28.49 11.17
C GLU A 69 10.59 28.15 12.44
N GLU A 70 9.26 28.13 12.37
CA GLU A 70 8.39 27.76 13.49
C GLU A 70 8.52 26.26 13.82
N PHE A 71 8.64 25.42 12.79
CA PHE A 71 8.90 23.99 12.96
C PHE A 71 10.22 23.73 13.69
N ASP A 72 11.32 24.36 13.26
CA ASP A 72 12.64 24.13 13.87
C ASP A 72 12.70 24.65 15.31
N ARG A 73 12.02 25.77 15.61
CA ARG A 73 11.95 26.34 16.96
C ARG A 73 11.23 25.41 17.94
N ILE A 74 10.03 24.95 17.58
CA ILE A 74 9.20 24.10 18.45
C ILE A 74 9.83 22.71 18.58
N LYS A 75 10.41 22.17 17.50
CA LYS A 75 11.14 20.89 17.55
C LYS A 75 12.27 20.95 18.59
N LYS A 76 13.04 22.04 18.61
CA LYS A 76 14.16 22.23 19.54
C LYS A 76 13.70 22.41 21.00
N GLU A 77 12.53 23.00 21.23
CA GLU A 77 11.92 23.10 22.56
C GLU A 77 11.40 21.75 23.07
N LEU A 78 10.97 20.87 22.17
CA LEU A 78 10.45 19.53 22.52
C LEU A 78 11.53 18.47 22.73
N GLU A 79 12.73 18.68 22.19
CA GLU A 79 13.90 17.80 22.40
C GLU A 79 14.65 18.09 23.72
N ASN A 80 14.17 19.05 24.53
CA ASN A 80 14.83 19.59 25.72
C ASN A 80 13.99 19.34 26.99
#